data_AF-A0A699TRC7-F1
#
_entry.id   AF-A0A699TRC7-F1
#
_cell.length_a   1.000
_cell.length_b   1.000
_cell.length_c   1.000
_cell.angle_alpha   90.00
_cell.angle_beta   90.00
_cell.angle_gamma   90.00
#
_symmetry.space_group_name_H-M   'P 1'
#
loop_
_entity.id
_entity.type
_entity.pdbx_description
1 polymer ?
#
loop_
_entity_poly.entity_id
_entity_poly.type
_entity_poly.pdbx_seq_one_letter_code
_entity_poly.pdbx_strand_id
1 'polypeptide(L)' 'MKPMLRGLYWWPGMKKDIDMYKALGTQLDLSTAYHPETDGQRERTIQTLEDMLRAYAMDFGGNWDTYLPLVELSYNNSYH' A
#
# COMPACT_ATOMS: atom_id res chain seq x y z
N MET A 1 31.00 2.44 14.10
CA MET A 1 29.76 3.20 13.80
C MET A 1 28.77 2.50 12.84
N LYS A 2 29.02 1.28 12.33
CA LYS A 2 28.20 0.62 11.29
C LYS A 2 27.11 -0.43 11.69
N PRO A 3 26.92 -0.90 12.95
CA PRO A 3 25.90 -1.93 13.20
C PRO A 3 24.50 -1.40 13.55
N MET A 4 24.39 -0.25 14.23
CA MET A 4 23.11 0.17 14.86
C MET A 4 22.06 0.70 13.89
N LEU A 5 22.46 1.30 12.77
CA LEU A 5 21.46 1.88 11.88
C LEU A 5 20.61 0.75 11.25
N ARG A 6 21.19 -0.42 10.90
CA ARG A 6 20.48 -1.48 10.14
C ARG A 6 19.18 -1.98 10.76
N GLY A 7 19.04 -1.93 12.09
CA GLY A 7 17.82 -2.38 12.78
C GLY A 7 16.67 -1.37 12.78
N LEU A 8 16.94 -0.10 12.46
CA LEU A 8 15.96 0.99 12.54
C LEU A 8 15.30 1.33 11.19
N TYR A 9 15.96 1.07 10.07
CA TYR A 9 15.44 1.45 8.74
C TYR A 9 14.90 0.27 7.92
N TRP A 10 15.13 -1.00 8.32
CA TRP A 10 14.74 -2.19 7.53
C TRP A 10 14.01 -3.22 8.38
N TRP A 11 12.83 -3.65 7.91
CA TRP A 11 12.04 -4.71 8.54
C TRP A 11 12.67 -6.10 8.29
N PRO A 12 12.54 -7.06 9.22
CA PRO A 12 12.99 -8.43 8.99
C PRO A 12 12.31 -9.03 7.75
N GLY A 13 13.10 -9.46 6.76
CA GLY A 13 12.60 -10.04 5.51
C GLY A 13 12.67 -9.12 4.28
N MET A 14 12.75 -7.80 4.48
CA MET A 14 12.70 -6.81 3.39
C MET A 14 13.76 -7.01 2.30
N LYS A 15 14.94 -7.56 2.65
CA LYS A 15 15.98 -7.89 1.67
C LYS A 15 15.60 -9.03 0.74
N LYS A 16 14.92 -10.04 1.27
CA LYS A 16 14.40 -11.16 0.49
C LYS A 16 13.35 -10.67 -0.51
N ASP A 17 12.49 -9.76 -0.08
CA ASP A 17 11.42 -9.21 -0.91
C ASP A 17 11.99 -8.33 -2.03
N ILE A 18 12.97 -7.47 -1.73
CA ILE A 18 13.65 -6.65 -2.74
C ILE A 18 14.38 -7.50 -3.78
N ASP A 19 15.02 -8.58 -3.35
CA ASP A 19 15.69 -9.51 -4.26
C ASP A 19 14.68 -10.29 -5.12
N MET A 20 13.49 -10.60 -4.59
CA MET A 20 12.38 -11.19 -5.35
C MET A 20 11.88 -10.22 -6.44
N TYR A 21 11.61 -8.97 -6.12
CA TYR A 21 11.15 -7.98 -7.12
C TYR A 21 12.19 -7.73 -8.22
N LYS A 22 13.48 -7.72 -7.86
CA LYS A 22 14.57 -7.65 -8.85
C LYS A 22 14.60 -8.88 -9.75
N ALA A 23 14.38 -10.08 -9.21
CA ALA A 23 14.33 -11.31 -9.99
C ALA A 23 13.13 -11.33 -10.96
N LEU A 24 12.04 -10.66 -10.62
CA LEU A 24 10.87 -10.44 -11.48
C LEU A 24 11.07 -9.29 -12.48
N GLY A 25 12.23 -8.62 -12.49
CA GLY A 25 12.52 -7.49 -13.38
C GLY A 25 11.77 -6.21 -13.02
N THR A 26 11.19 -6.12 -11.82
CA THR A 26 10.45 -4.94 -11.37
C THR A 26 11.41 -3.94 -10.73
N GLN A 27 11.39 -2.69 -11.19
CA GLN A 27 12.10 -1.59 -10.54
C GLN A 27 11.32 -1.14 -9.31
N LEU A 28 11.97 -1.18 -8.14
CA LEU A 28 11.35 -0.83 -6.87
C LEU A 28 11.77 0.59 -6.45
N ASP A 29 10.84 1.53 -6.50
CA ASP A 29 11.04 2.89 -5.98
C ASP A 29 10.57 2.92 -4.52
N LEU A 30 11.53 2.85 -3.59
CA LEU A 30 11.26 2.84 -2.15
C LEU A 30 11.19 4.25 -1.59
N SER A 31 10.04 4.62 -1.02
CA SER A 31 9.94 5.79 -0.14
C SER A 31 10.73 5.53 1.15
N THR A 32 11.40 6.55 1.68
CA THR A 32 12.11 6.46 2.97
C THR A 32 11.17 6.87 4.09
N ALA A 33 11.30 6.28 5.28
CA ALA A 33 10.42 6.54 6.43
C ALA A 33 10.34 8.02 6.89
N TYR A 34 11.23 8.88 6.38
CA TYR A 34 11.29 10.31 6.68
C TYR A 34 10.97 11.20 5.48
N HIS A 35 10.50 10.63 4.35
CA HIS A 35 10.12 11.42 3.18
C HIS A 35 8.67 11.14 2.74
N PRO A 36 7.68 11.62 3.53
CA PRO A 36 6.25 11.51 3.19
C PRO A 36 5.86 12.32 1.94
N GLU A 37 6.73 13.20 1.44
CA GLU A 37 6.42 14.09 0.32
C GLU A 37 6.36 13.38 -1.03
N THR A 38 7.11 12.26 -1.22
CA THR A 38 7.06 11.49 -2.48
C THR A 38 5.86 10.56 -2.56
N ASP A 39 5.32 10.12 -1.42
CA ASP A 39 4.21 9.14 -1.39
C ASP A 39 2.85 9.79 -1.06
N GLY A 40 2.80 11.10 -0.78
CA GLY A 40 1.60 11.78 -0.27
C GLY A 40 0.34 11.69 -1.16
N GLN A 41 0.50 11.59 -2.49
CA GLN A 41 -0.65 11.33 -3.38
C GLN A 41 -1.14 9.90 -3.24
N ARG A 42 -0.23 8.92 -3.22
CA ARG A 42 -0.57 7.52 -3.04
C ARG A 42 -1.17 7.27 -1.65
N GLU A 43 -0.60 7.88 -0.61
CA GLU A 43 -1.12 7.85 0.75
C GLU A 43 -2.54 8.45 0.82
N ARG A 44 -2.80 9.58 0.13
CA ARG A 44 -4.14 10.17 0.04
C ARG A 44 -5.12 9.26 -0.71
N THR A 45 -4.70 8.62 -1.80
CA THR A 45 -5.52 7.65 -2.54
C THR A 45 -5.82 6.41 -1.69
N ILE A 46 -4.82 5.85 -1.00
CA ILE A 46 -4.98 4.71 -0.09
C ILE A 46 -5.95 5.07 1.02
N GLN A 47 -5.80 6.24 1.65
CA GLN A 47 -6.71 6.69 2.71
C GLN A 47 -8.16 6.81 2.22
N THR A 48 -8.35 7.36 1.01
CA THR A 48 -9.68 7.49 0.41
C THR A 48 -10.32 6.13 0.15
N LEU A 49 -9.54 5.16 -0.36
CA LEU A 49 -10.01 3.79 -0.59
C LEU A 49 -10.33 3.08 0.73
N GLU A 50 -9.51 3.24 1.76
CA GLU A 50 -9.76 2.67 3.09
C GLU A 50 -11.04 3.24 3.72
N ASP A 51 -11.26 4.55 3.61
CA ASP A 51 -12.46 5.18 4.17
C ASP A 51 -13.73 4.76 3.42
N MET A 52 -13.66 4.61 2.09
CA MET A 52 -14.74 4.02 1.31
C MET A 52 -15.01 2.58 1.76
N LEU A 53 -13.98 1.73 1.81
CA LEU A 53 -14.13 0.34 2.24
C LEU A 53 -14.68 0.23 3.67
N ARG A 54 -14.28 1.14 4.57
CA ARG A 54 -14.79 1.18 5.94
C ARG A 54 -16.28 1.55 6.00
N ALA A 55 -16.72 2.51 5.20
CA ALA A 55 -18.14 2.87 5.09
C ALA A 55 -18.96 1.68 4.55
N TYR A 56 -18.49 1.04 3.48
CA TYR A 56 -19.11 -0.17 2.94
C TYR A 56 -19.11 -1.30 3.98
N ALA A 57 -17.99 -1.58 4.64
CA ALA A 57 -17.93 -2.65 5.64
C ALA A 57 -18.88 -2.43 6.83
N MET A 58 -19.09 -1.18 7.24
CA MET A 58 -20.09 -0.81 8.25
C MET A 58 -21.53 -1.04 7.75
N ASP A 59 -21.83 -0.68 6.50
CA ASP A 59 -23.17 -0.84 5.91
C ASP A 59 -23.51 -2.30 5.56
N PHE A 60 -22.52 -3.13 5.23
CA PHE A 60 -22.69 -4.53 4.81
C PHE A 60 -22.49 -5.56 5.93
N GLY A 61 -22.35 -5.12 7.18
CA GLY A 61 -22.38 -6.00 8.36
C GLY A 61 -21.30 -7.09 8.40
N GLY A 62 -20.16 -6.86 7.75
CA GLY A 62 -19.03 -7.80 7.73
C GLY A 62 -18.85 -8.62 6.45
N ASN A 63 -19.77 -8.57 5.48
CA ASN A 63 -19.63 -9.24 4.16
C ASN A 63 -18.92 -8.35 3.12
N TRP A 64 -18.00 -7.49 3.57
CA TRP A 64 -17.34 -6.48 2.75
C TRP A 64 -16.48 -7.09 1.62
N ASP A 65 -15.95 -8.29 1.84
CA ASP A 65 -15.17 -9.08 0.89
C ASP A 65 -15.99 -9.47 -0.35
N THR A 66 -17.29 -9.71 -0.19
CA THR A 66 -18.20 -10.04 -1.29
C THR A 66 -18.42 -8.85 -2.24
N TYR A 67 -18.26 -7.61 -1.74
CA TYR A 67 -18.47 -6.38 -2.51
C TYR A 67 -17.18 -5.76 -3.03
N LEU A 68 -16.00 -6.26 -2.65
CA LEU A 68 -14.70 -5.77 -3.14
C LEU A 68 -14.63 -5.69 -4.68
N PRO A 69 -15.05 -6.73 -5.43
CA PRO A 69 -15.01 -6.69 -6.89
C PRO A 69 -15.88 -5.58 -7.49
N LEU A 70 -16.99 -5.23 -6.84
CA LEU A 70 -17.90 -4.17 -7.28
C LEU A 70 -17.32 -2.77 -7.00
N VAL A 71 -16.65 -2.60 -5.86
CA VAL A 71 -15.96 -1.36 -5.50
C VAL A 71 -14.79 -1.10 -6.46
N GLU A 72 -13.97 -2.12 -6.72
CA GLU A 72 -12.86 -2.04 -7.68
C GLU A 72 -13.35 -1.69 -9.10
N LEU A 73 -14.42 -2.34 -9.56
CA LEU A 73 -15.04 -2.05 -10.86
C LEU A 73 -15.55 -0.61 -10.94
N SER A 74 -16.13 -0.08 -9.85
CA SER A 74 -16.67 1.28 -9.80
C SER A 74 -15.56 2.32 -9.82
N TYR A 75 -14.47 2.08 -9.07
CA TYR A 75 -13.30 2.96 -9.06
C TYR A 75 -12.59 3.00 -10.42
N ASN A 76 -12.32 1.84 -11.01
CA ASN A 76 -11.61 1.74 -12.30
C ASN A 76 -12.38 2.37 -13.48
N ASN A 77 -13.72 2.47 -13.38
CA ASN A 77 -14.56 3.11 -14.39
C ASN A 77 -14.89 4.58 -14.10
N SER A 78 -14.40 5.13 -12.99
CA SER A 78 -14.63 6.54 -12.65
C SER A 78 -13.59 7.45 -13.33
N TYR A 79 -14.03 8.62 -13.79
CA TYR A 79 -13.14 9.63 -14.36
C TYR A 79 -12.19 10.15 -13.28
N HIS A 80 -10.88 10.14 -13.58
CA HIS A 80 -9.81 10.62 -12.70
C HIS A 80 -9.40 12.06 -13.06
#